data_AF-A0A7X6VLH1-F1
#
_entry.id   AF-A0A7X6VLH1-F1
#
_cell.length_a   1.000
_cell.length_b   1.000
_cell.length_c   1.000
_cell.angle_alpha   90.00
_cell.angle_beta   90.00
_cell.angle_gamma   90.00
#
_symmetry.space_group_name_H-M   'P 1'
#
loop_
_entity.id
_entity.type
_entity.pdbx_description
1 polymer ?
#
loop_
_entity_poly.entity_id
_entity_poly.type
_entity_poly.pdbx_seq_one_letter_code
_entity_poly.pdbx_strand_id
1 'polypeptide(L)'
;MEKSKNTGIGFFEKYLTIWVVLCMVVGVLIGKFLPGIPAFLGRFEYANVSIPIAILIWLMIYPMMLKVDFQSIKNVGKNPKGLFVTWVTNWLIKPFTMFGIAWLFFFVIFKTLIPAELAKDYLAGAILLGA
;
A
#
# COMPACT_ATOMS: atom_id res chain seq x y z
N MET A 1 24.27 8.98 32.06
CA MET A 1 23.22 8.04 32.49
C MET A 1 22.28 7.83 31.32
N GLU A 2 22.48 6.78 30.54
CA GLU A 2 21.51 6.33 29.54
C GLU A 2 20.25 5.90 30.27
N LYS A 3 19.18 6.71 30.18
CA LYS A 3 17.86 6.26 30.57
C LYS A 3 17.42 5.21 29.56
N SER A 4 17.58 3.95 29.95
CA SER A 4 16.80 2.83 29.44
C SER A 4 15.31 3.19 29.54
N LYS A 5 14.78 3.79 28.47
CA LYS A 5 13.34 3.92 28.29
C LYS A 5 12.86 2.53 27.96
N ASN A 6 12.15 1.94 28.90
CA ASN A 6 11.42 0.69 28.74
C ASN A 6 10.68 0.71 27.38
N THR A 7 11.23 0.03 26.36
CA THR A 7 10.74 0.09 24.98
C THR A 7 9.53 -0.82 24.84
N GLY A 8 8.46 -0.49 25.56
CA GLY A 8 7.13 -0.99 25.25
C GLY A 8 6.57 -0.26 24.03
N ILE A 9 5.71 -0.94 23.26
CA ILE A 9 4.98 -0.37 22.12
C ILE A 9 4.32 0.95 22.59
N GLY A 10 4.61 2.05 21.90
CA GLY A 10 4.06 3.36 22.26
C GLY A 10 2.53 3.39 22.15
N PHE A 11 1.85 4.29 22.85
CA PHE A 11 0.38 4.41 22.76
C PHE A 11 -0.10 4.58 21.31
N PHE A 12 0.59 5.39 20.51
CA PHE A 12 0.29 5.58 19.09
C PHE A 12 0.46 4.29 18.27
N GLU A 13 1.59 3.60 18.44
CA GLU A 13 1.88 2.33 17.75
C GLU A 13 0.86 1.24 18.11
N LYS A 14 0.45 1.19 19.38
CA LYS A 14 -0.53 0.23 19.89
C LYS A 14 -1.92 0.43 19.26
N TYR A 15 -2.31 1.67 19.00
CA TYR A 15 -3.61 2.01 18.43
C TYR A 15 -3.53 2.44 16.95
N LEU A 16 -2.43 2.14 16.25
CA LEU A 16 -2.18 2.59 14.88
C LEU A 16 -3.32 2.21 13.94
N THR A 17 -3.86 0.99 14.05
CA THR A 17 -5.00 0.53 13.25
C THR A 17 -6.23 1.41 13.41
N ILE A 18 -6.53 1.85 14.64
CA ILE A 18 -7.68 2.74 14.92
C ILE A 18 -7.44 4.11 14.29
N TRP A 19 -6.23 4.65 14.43
CA TRP A 19 -5.85 5.93 13.82
C TRP A 19 -5.96 5.87 12.30
N VAL A 20 -5.50 4.79 11.66
CA VAL A 20 -5.59 4.61 10.21
C VAL A 20 -7.05 4.56 9.75
N VAL A 21 -7.91 3.80 10.44
CA VAL A 21 -9.35 3.77 10.13
C VAL A 21 -10.00 5.14 10.29
N LEU A 22 -9.67 5.86 11.37
CA LEU A 22 -10.16 7.22 11.60
C LEU A 22 -9.74 8.16 10.47
N CYS A 23 -8.46 8.13 10.07
CA CYS A 23 -7.95 8.92 8.95
C CYS A 23 -8.65 8.58 7.63
N MET A 24 -8.93 7.31 7.36
CA MET A 24 -9.69 6.89 6.16
C MET A 24 -11.11 7.47 6.16
N VAL A 25 -11.84 7.35 7.29
CA VAL A 25 -13.20 7.88 7.43
C VAL A 25 -13.21 9.39 7.27
N VAL A 26 -12.32 10.10 7.97
CA VAL A 26 -12.19 11.55 7.88
C VAL A 26 -11.84 11.97 6.45
N GLY A 27 -10.91 11.27 5.79
CA GLY A 27 -10.55 11.55 4.39
C GLY A 27 -11.73 11.43 3.43
N VAL A 28 -12.55 10.38 3.56
CA VAL A 28 -13.77 10.21 2.75
C VAL A 28 -14.79 11.32 3.02
N LEU A 29 -15.00 11.68 4.29
CA LEU A 29 -15.92 12.76 4.67
C LEU A 29 -15.45 14.11 4.09
N ILE A 30 -14.15 14.41 4.19
CA ILE A 30 -13.57 15.61 3.59
C ILE A 30 -13.78 15.62 2.08
N GLY A 31 -13.47 14.51 1.39
CA GLY A 31 -13.66 14.41 -0.05
C GLY A 31 -15.12 14.62 -0.50
N LYS A 32 -16.08 14.17 0.32
CA LYS A 32 -17.52 14.31 0.03
C LYS A 32 -18.09 15.69 0.36
N PHE A 33 -17.74 16.27 1.50
CA PHE A 33 -18.34 17.52 2.00
C PHE A 33 -17.55 18.78 1.60
N LEU A 34 -16.24 18.64 1.34
CA LEU A 34 -15.33 19.74 0.98
C LEU A 34 -14.58 19.38 -0.32
N PRO A 35 -15.27 19.33 -1.48
CA PRO A 35 -14.66 18.92 -2.76
C PRO A 35 -13.55 19.87 -3.23
N GLY A 36 -13.47 21.09 -2.67
CA GLY A 36 -12.39 22.04 -2.92
C GLY A 36 -11.01 21.52 -2.50
N ILE A 37 -10.93 20.61 -1.51
CA ILE A 37 -9.65 20.04 -1.05
C ILE A 37 -9.09 19.05 -2.09
N PRO A 38 -9.82 17.99 -2.52
CA PRO A 38 -9.38 17.15 -3.62
C PRO A 38 -9.12 17.93 -4.91
N ALA A 39 -9.96 18.92 -5.24
CA ALA A 39 -9.78 19.74 -6.44
C ALA A 39 -8.49 20.57 -6.39
N PHE A 40 -8.12 21.11 -5.22
CA PHE A 40 -6.87 21.82 -5.04
C PHE A 40 -5.66 20.87 -5.15
N LEU A 41 -5.72 19.70 -4.52
CA LEU A 41 -4.67 18.67 -4.60
C LEU A 41 -4.50 18.14 -6.04
N GLY A 42 -5.60 18.00 -6.78
CA GLY A 42 -5.59 17.61 -8.19
C GLY A 42 -4.93 18.64 -9.12
N ARG A 43 -4.78 19.90 -8.70
CA ARG A 43 -3.97 20.89 -9.46
C ARG A 43 -2.47 20.59 -9.39
N PHE A 44 -2.05 19.84 -8.38
CA PHE A 44 -0.68 19.32 -8.23
C PHE A 44 -0.54 17.91 -8.79
N GLU A 45 -1.44 17.50 -9.68
CA GLU A 45 -1.33 16.27 -10.43
C GLU A 45 -0.58 16.54 -11.74
N TYR A 46 0.43 15.71 -12.01
CA TYR A 46 1.15 15.71 -13.26
C TYR A 46 1.12 14.30 -13.85
N ALA A 47 0.63 14.17 -15.08
CA ALA A 47 0.53 12.88 -15.79
C ALA A 47 -0.19 11.77 -14.97
N ASN A 48 -1.32 12.08 -14.33
CA ASN A 48 -2.09 11.18 -13.47
C ASN A 48 -1.40 10.78 -12.15
N VAL A 49 -0.33 11.49 -11.76
CA VAL A 49 0.39 11.26 -10.50
C VAL A 49 0.32 12.50 -9.62
N SER A 50 -0.27 12.35 -8.44
CA SER A 50 -0.35 13.42 -7.44
C SER A 50 1.03 13.69 -6.80
N ILE A 51 1.61 14.86 -7.05
CA ILE A 51 2.91 15.27 -6.48
C ILE A 51 2.93 15.17 -4.94
N PRO A 52 1.89 15.63 -4.20
CA PRO A 52 1.88 15.50 -2.75
C PRO A 52 1.95 14.04 -2.28
N ILE A 53 1.23 13.14 -2.94
CA ILE A 53 1.23 11.71 -2.62
C ILE A 53 2.60 11.10 -2.95
N ALA A 54 3.19 11.47 -4.10
CA ALA A 54 4.52 11.00 -4.48
C ALA A 54 5.60 11.37 -3.45
N ILE A 55 5.57 12.61 -2.95
CA ILE A 55 6.50 13.07 -1.89
C ILE A 55 6.30 12.27 -0.60
N LEU A 56 5.04 12.06 -0.18
CA LEU A 56 4.74 11.28 1.03
C LEU A 56 5.23 9.83 0.92
N ILE A 57 4.98 9.18 -0.22
CA ILE A 57 5.48 7.82 -0.49
C ILE A 57 7.01 7.80 -0.48
N TRP A 58 7.66 8.79 -1.09
CA TRP A 58 9.13 8.88 -1.10
C TRP A 58 9.71 9.04 0.30
N LEU A 59 9.11 9.88 1.15
CA LEU A 59 9.49 10.02 2.56
C LEU A 59 9.31 8.73 3.36
N MET A 60 8.38 7.85 2.98
CA MET A 60 8.22 6.52 3.59
C MET A 60 9.27 5.52 3.09
N ILE A 61 9.63 5.57 1.81
CA ILE A 61 10.59 4.63 1.20
C ILE A 61 12.03 4.95 1.64
N TYR A 62 12.40 6.23 1.67
CA TYR A 62 13.75 6.69 2.00
C TYR A 62 14.35 6.08 3.29
N PRO A 63 13.68 6.11 4.47
CA PRO A 63 14.21 5.54 5.69
C PRO A 63 14.34 4.01 5.64
N MET A 64 13.53 3.31 4.85
CA MET A 64 13.69 1.88 4.64
C MET A 64 14.94 1.58 3.81
N MET A 65 15.21 2.38 2.78
CA MET A 65 16.42 2.23 1.95
C MET A 65 17.71 2.47 2.74
N LEU A 66 17.74 3.44 3.66
CA LEU A 66 18.91 3.71 4.50
C LEU A 66 19.25 2.56 5.47
N LYS A 67 18.29 1.68 5.76
CA LYS A 67 18.49 0.52 6.64
C LYS A 67 19.06 -0.71 5.91
N VAL A 68 19.27 -0.62 4.59
CA VAL A 68 19.77 -1.75 3.80
C VAL A 68 21.26 -1.99 4.07
N ASP A 69 21.60 -3.20 4.48
CA ASP A 69 22.98 -3.64 4.68
C ASP A 69 23.56 -4.23 3.38
N PHE A 70 24.50 -3.52 2.77
CA PHE A 70 25.19 -3.95 1.55
C PHE A 70 26.07 -5.19 1.73
N GLN A 71 26.55 -5.46 2.94
CA GLN A 71 27.36 -6.66 3.21
C GLN A 71 26.51 -7.94 3.17
N SER A 72 25.26 -7.84 3.64
CA SER A 72 24.27 -8.91 3.53
C SER A 72 23.87 -9.21 2.08
N ILE A 73 23.78 -8.19 1.22
CA ILE A 73 23.50 -8.36 -0.22
C ILE A 73 24.57 -9.21 -0.92
N LYS A 74 25.85 -9.00 -0.61
CA LYS A 74 26.96 -9.79 -1.20
C LYS A 74 26.90 -11.27 -0.84
N ASN A 75 26.39 -11.61 0.35
CA ASN A 75 26.30 -13.00 0.82
C ASN A 75 25.01 -13.70 0.38
N VAL A 76 24.03 -12.96 -0.15
CA VAL A 76 22.71 -13.49 -0.51
C VAL A 76 22.79 -14.57 -1.60
N GLY A 77 23.78 -14.48 -2.50
CA GLY A 77 24.02 -15.47 -3.54
C GLY A 77 24.48 -16.85 -3.03
N LYS A 78 24.90 -16.97 -1.76
CA LYS A 78 25.29 -18.25 -1.17
C LYS A 78 24.10 -19.14 -0.81
N ASN A 79 22.90 -18.57 -0.64
CA ASN A 79 21.68 -19.29 -0.28
C ASN A 79 20.48 -18.82 -1.12
N PRO A 80 20.44 -19.13 -2.44
CA PRO A 80 19.44 -18.59 -3.36
C PRO A 80 18.03 -19.17 -3.16
N LYS A 81 17.88 -20.31 -2.48
CA LYS A 81 16.59 -20.99 -2.32
C LYS A 81 15.54 -20.09 -1.65
N GLY A 82 15.91 -19.36 -0.60
CA GLY A 82 14.99 -18.45 0.10
C GLY A 82 14.56 -17.26 -0.76
N LEU A 83 15.49 -16.72 -1.56
CA LEU A 83 15.21 -15.64 -2.52
C LEU A 83 14.28 -16.12 -3.63
N PHE A 84 14.52 -17.32 -4.16
CA PHE A 84 13.67 -17.89 -5.20
C PHE A 84 12.25 -18.11 -4.71
N VAL A 85 12.07 -18.70 -3.52
CA VAL A 85 10.74 -18.86 -2.92
C VAL A 85 10.05 -17.51 -2.70
N THR A 86 10.77 -16.52 -2.18
CA THR A 86 10.23 -15.17 -1.96
C THR A 86 9.84 -14.50 -3.27
N TRP A 87 10.69 -14.61 -4.30
CA TRP A 87 10.45 -14.04 -5.62
C TRP A 87 9.26 -14.69 -6.31
N VAL A 88 9.21 -16.02 -6.36
CA VAL A 88 8.07 -16.76 -6.93
C VAL A 88 6.79 -16.46 -6.15
N THR A 89 6.84 -16.44 -4.82
CA THR A 89 5.64 -16.14 -4.03
C THR A 89 5.17 -14.72 -4.27
N ASN A 90 6.08 -13.74 -4.23
CA ASN A 90 5.70 -12.33 -4.35
C ASN A 90 5.27 -11.94 -5.77
N TRP A 91 6.00 -12.40 -6.79
CA TRP A 91 5.79 -11.96 -8.18
C TRP A 91 4.90 -12.90 -8.99
N LEU A 92 4.81 -14.19 -8.63
CA LEU A 92 3.97 -15.15 -9.33
C LEU A 92 2.70 -15.43 -8.52
N ILE A 93 2.84 -15.94 -7.30
CA ILE A 93 1.67 -16.45 -6.56
C ILE A 93 0.72 -15.32 -6.17
N LYS A 94 1.24 -14.20 -5.61
CA LYS A 94 0.38 -13.13 -5.12
C LYS A 94 -0.46 -12.45 -6.21
N PRO A 95 0.07 -12.03 -7.37
CA PRO A 95 -0.73 -11.35 -8.39
C PRO A 95 -1.83 -12.22 -8.97
N PHE A 96 -1.55 -13.51 -9.23
CA PHE A 96 -2.56 -14.42 -9.78
C PHE A 96 -3.62 -14.81 -8.75
N THR A 97 -3.22 -14.99 -7.49
CA THR A 97 -4.17 -15.23 -6.41
C THR A 97 -5.08 -14.02 -6.22
N MET A 98 -4.51 -12.81 -6.24
CA MET A 98 -5.28 -11.58 -6.11
C MET A 98 -6.20 -11.35 -7.30
N PHE A 99 -5.75 -11.63 -8.53
CA PHE A 99 -6.62 -11.65 -9.71
C PHE A 99 -7.79 -12.61 -9.53
N GLY A 100 -7.53 -13.87 -9.14
CA GLY A 100 -8.58 -14.87 -8.97
C GLY A 100 -9.63 -14.47 -7.94
N ILE A 101 -9.20 -13.96 -6.78
CA ILE A 101 -10.11 -13.49 -5.71
C ILE A 101 -10.87 -12.25 -6.17
N ALA A 102 -10.18 -11.22 -6.66
CA ALA A 102 -10.82 -9.98 -7.09
C ALA A 102 -11.79 -10.20 -8.26
N TRP A 103 -11.44 -11.08 -9.21
CA TRP A 103 -12.32 -11.45 -10.32
C TRP A 103 -13.58 -12.15 -9.83
N LEU A 104 -13.45 -13.12 -8.91
CA LEU A 104 -14.59 -13.82 -8.32
C LEU A 104 -15.56 -12.82 -7.67
N PHE A 105 -15.05 -11.90 -6.86
CA PHE A 105 -15.91 -10.93 -6.17
C PHE A 105 -16.50 -9.90 -7.12
N PHE A 106 -15.71 -9.25 -7.97
CA PHE A 106 -16.19 -8.14 -8.80
C PHE A 106 -16.98 -8.56 -10.05
N PHE A 107 -16.65 -9.71 -10.65
CA PHE A 107 -17.28 -10.15 -11.91
C PHE A 107 -18.29 -11.29 -11.75
N VAL A 108 -18.25 -12.04 -10.65
CA VAL A 108 -19.21 -13.14 -10.39
C VAL A 108 -20.19 -12.74 -9.29
N ILE A 109 -19.71 -12.44 -8.08
CA ILE A 109 -20.57 -12.21 -6.90
C ILE A 109 -21.26 -10.84 -6.96
N PHE A 110 -20.53 -9.77 -7.27
CA PHE A 110 -21.03 -8.39 -7.24
C PHE A 110 -21.41 -7.82 -8.60
N LYS A 111 -21.54 -8.68 -9.61
CA LYS A 111 -21.90 -8.28 -10.98
C LYS A 111 -23.17 -7.43 -11.06
N THR A 112 -24.14 -7.67 -10.18
CA THR A 112 -25.42 -6.94 -10.14
C THR A 112 -25.36 -5.64 -9.33
N LEU A 113 -24.34 -5.49 -8.48
CA LEU A 113 -24.16 -4.34 -7.59
C LEU A 113 -23.21 -3.29 -8.18
N ILE A 114 -22.26 -3.70 -9.04
CA ILE A 114 -21.17 -2.85 -9.51
C ILE A 114 -21.19 -2.76 -11.06
N PRO A 115 -21.13 -1.54 -11.64
CA PRO A 115 -20.93 -1.35 -13.07
C PRO A 115 -19.66 -2.03 -13.59
N ALA A 116 -19.72 -2.54 -14.83
CA ALA A 116 -18.61 -3.31 -15.42
C ALA A 116 -17.32 -2.50 -15.59
N GLU A 117 -17.40 -1.17 -15.69
CA GLU A 117 -16.23 -0.29 -15.75
C GLU A 117 -15.53 -0.21 -14.37
N LEU A 118 -16.27 0.11 -13.31
CA LEU A 118 -15.74 0.15 -11.94
C LEU A 118 -15.18 -1.21 -11.48
N ALA A 119 -15.80 -2.31 -11.90
CA ALA A 119 -15.29 -3.65 -11.63
C ALA A 119 -13.90 -3.87 -12.26
N LYS A 120 -13.63 -3.31 -13.44
CA LYS A 120 -12.30 -3.38 -14.09
C LYS A 120 -11.28 -2.54 -13.33
N ASP A 121 -11.65 -1.33 -12.92
CA ASP A 121 -10.75 -0.43 -12.17
C ASP A 121 -10.39 -1.03 -10.81
N TYR A 122 -11.37 -1.60 -10.10
CA TYR A 122 -11.14 -2.27 -8.82
C TYR A 122 -10.32 -3.55 -8.97
N LEU A 123 -10.52 -4.32 -10.05
CA LEU A 123 -9.69 -5.47 -10.36
C LEU A 123 -8.23 -5.04 -10.61
N ALA A 124 -8.02 -4.00 -11.42
CA ALA A 124 -6.68 -3.47 -11.69
C ALA A 124 -6.01 -2.97 -10.40
N GLY A 125 -6.72 -2.18 -9.58
CA GLY A 125 -6.22 -1.71 -8.30
C GLY A 125 -5.89 -2.85 -7.32
N ALA A 126 -6.76 -3.87 -7.23
CA ALA A 126 -6.54 -5.04 -6.39
C ALA A 126 -5.24 -5.78 -6.78
N ILE A 127 -5.02 -6.00 -8.08
CA ILE A 127 -3.81 -6.68 -8.57
C ILE A 127 -2.56 -5.85 -8.30
N LEU A 128 -2.62 -4.52 -8.54
CA LEU A 128 -1.49 -3.62 -8.29
C LEU A 128 -1.10 -3.55 -6.81
N LEU A 129 -2.06 -3.65 -5.89
CA LEU A 129 -1.80 -3.71 -4.45
C LEU A 129 -1.33 -5.09 -3.98
N GLY A 130 -1.71 -6.14 -4.71
CA GLY A 130 -1.36 -7.53 -4.40
C GLY A 130 -0.01 -7.98 -4.96
N ALA A 131 0.55 -7.28 -5.96
CA ALA A 131 1.84 -7.55 -6.58
C ALA A 131 3.01 -6.94 -5.81
#